data_AF-A4HSS1-F1
#
_entry.id   AF-A4HSS1-F1
#
_cell.length_a   1.000
_cell.length_b   1.000
_cell.length_c   1.000
_cell.angle_alpha   90.00
_cell.angle_beta   90.00
_cell.angle_gamma   90.00
#
_symmetry.space_group_name_H-M   'P 1'
#
loop_
_entity.id
_entity.type
_entity.pdbx_description
1 polymer ?
#
loop_
_entity_poly.entity_id
_entity_poly.type
_entity_poly.pdbx_seq_one_letter_code
_entity_poly.pdbx_strand_id
1 'polypeptide(L)'
;MVLHIYHAAVGEKEFQFSTNINKLTQETYELDVNEAIEEVSSTILEQLTDEDALCCVCKAAPATRLIHHTMLFAETFPPRVEDLPQPVCNSANCEVVAKSRYLMDMEDATTAQGMPSPNGCFHCHKGARGAATTSVPLQRCSRCKVAKYCSVECQKADWKVHKQVCTPG
;
A
#
# COMPACT_ATOMS: atom_id res chain seq x y z
N MET A 1 -9.23 -7.96 -25.67
CA MET A 1 -9.67 -6.96 -24.68
C MET A 1 -10.98 -7.44 -24.07
N VAL A 2 -11.13 -7.31 -22.75
CA VAL A 2 -12.36 -7.64 -22.03
C VAL A 2 -12.80 -6.39 -21.29
N LEU A 3 -14.11 -6.12 -21.28
CA LEU A 3 -14.67 -5.00 -20.53
C LEU A 3 -14.52 -5.26 -19.03
N HIS A 4 -13.89 -4.33 -18.35
CA HIS A 4 -13.69 -4.31 -16.90
C HIS A 4 -14.39 -3.11 -16.28
N ILE A 5 -14.79 -3.29 -15.04
CA ILE A 5 -15.13 -2.18 -14.16
C ILE A 5 -13.85 -1.75 -13.45
N TYR A 6 -13.45 -0.50 -13.64
CA TYR A 6 -12.46 0.14 -12.78
C TYR A 6 -13.19 0.79 -11.62
N HIS A 7 -12.92 0.34 -10.41
CA HIS A 7 -13.48 0.88 -9.19
C HIS A 7 -12.36 1.49 -8.35
N ALA A 8 -12.53 2.72 -7.90
CA ALA A 8 -11.58 3.40 -7.02
C ALA A 8 -12.29 4.03 -5.83
N ALA A 9 -11.65 4.00 -4.66
CA ALA A 9 -12.15 4.65 -3.46
C ALA A 9 -11.11 5.60 -2.86
N VAL A 10 -11.51 6.85 -2.63
CA VAL A 10 -10.71 7.85 -1.90
C VAL A 10 -11.56 8.39 -0.75
N GLY A 11 -11.21 8.03 0.48
CA GLY A 11 -12.05 8.33 1.64
C GLY A 11 -13.39 7.61 1.54
N GLU A 12 -14.49 8.35 1.62
CA GLU A 12 -15.86 7.82 1.41
C GLU A 12 -16.35 7.97 -0.04
N LYS A 13 -15.55 8.58 -0.92
CA LYS A 13 -15.91 8.77 -2.33
C LYS A 13 -15.54 7.53 -3.13
N GLU A 14 -16.54 6.97 -3.80
CA GLU A 14 -16.38 5.87 -4.76
C GLU A 14 -16.48 6.38 -6.19
N PHE A 15 -15.64 5.83 -7.05
CA PHE A 15 -15.56 6.14 -8.47
C PHE A 15 -15.66 4.85 -9.26
N GLN A 16 -16.44 4.87 -10.33
CA GLN A 16 -16.62 3.72 -11.20
C GLN A 16 -16.52 4.14 -12.66
N PHE A 17 -15.63 3.47 -13.39
CA PHE A 17 -15.40 3.69 -14.82
C PHE A 17 -15.42 2.35 -15.57
N SER A 18 -15.75 2.40 -16.85
CA SER A 18 -15.65 1.25 -17.75
C SER A 18 -14.35 1.35 -18.52
N THR A 19 -13.55 0.29 -18.52
CA THR A 19 -12.29 0.23 -19.27
C THR A 19 -12.11 -1.12 -19.95
N ASN A 20 -11.32 -1.19 -21.01
CA ASN A 20 -11.03 -2.43 -21.72
C ASN A 20 -9.61 -2.88 -21.38
N ILE A 21 -9.48 -4.09 -20.83
CA ILE A 21 -8.19 -4.62 -20.39
C ILE A 21 -7.85 -5.91 -21.16
N ASN A 22 -6.61 -5.99 -21.62
CA ASN A 22 -6.00 -7.10 -22.32
C ASN A 22 -5.14 -7.93 -21.36
N LYS A 23 -5.65 -9.10 -20.97
CA LYS A 23 -4.94 -10.04 -20.08
C LYS A 23 -4.17 -11.13 -20.83
N LEU A 24 -3.80 -10.90 -22.08
CA LEU A 24 -3.05 -11.90 -22.85
C LEU A 24 -1.68 -12.17 -22.20
N THR A 25 -1.00 -11.11 -21.75
CA THR A 25 0.22 -11.20 -20.96
C THR A 25 0.12 -10.27 -19.74
N GLN A 26 1.03 -10.47 -18.77
CA GLN A 26 1.17 -9.55 -17.65
C GLN A 26 1.51 -8.12 -18.14
N GLU A 27 2.37 -8.00 -19.16
CA GLU A 27 2.76 -6.71 -19.73
C GLU A 27 1.59 -5.98 -20.38
N THR A 28 0.75 -6.67 -21.16
CA THR A 28 -0.44 -6.04 -21.75
C THR A 28 -1.46 -5.66 -20.69
N TYR A 29 -1.57 -6.45 -19.62
CA TYR A 29 -2.43 -6.14 -18.49
C TYR A 29 -1.97 -4.85 -17.77
N GLU A 30 -0.69 -4.77 -17.45
CA GLU A 30 -0.10 -3.60 -16.77
C GLU A 30 -0.21 -2.35 -17.63
N LEU A 31 0.01 -2.47 -18.94
CA LEU A 31 -0.14 -1.36 -19.88
C LEU A 31 -1.57 -0.81 -19.89
N ASP A 32 -2.57 -1.67 -20.10
CA ASP A 32 -3.97 -1.25 -20.17
C ASP A 32 -4.48 -0.71 -18.82
N VAL A 33 -3.98 -1.22 -17.69
CA VAL A 33 -4.30 -0.66 -16.37
C VAL A 33 -3.67 0.71 -16.16
N ASN A 34 -2.43 0.92 -16.59
CA ASN A 34 -1.79 2.22 -16.50
C ASN A 34 -2.50 3.26 -17.38
N GLU A 35 -2.95 2.86 -18.57
CA GLU A 35 -3.79 3.72 -19.43
C GLU A 35 -5.10 4.08 -18.73
N ALA A 36 -5.81 3.09 -18.15
CA ALA A 36 -7.03 3.35 -17.38
C ALA A 36 -6.78 4.28 -16.19
N ILE A 37 -5.66 4.13 -15.49
CA ILE A 37 -5.25 5.02 -14.39
C ILE A 37 -5.08 6.46 -14.90
N GLU A 38 -4.37 6.66 -16.00
CA GLU A 38 -4.12 7.99 -16.56
C GLU A 38 -5.42 8.70 -16.95
N GLU A 39 -6.39 7.97 -17.51
CA GLU A 39 -7.71 8.49 -17.88
C GLU A 39 -8.53 8.97 -16.68
N VAL A 40 -8.51 8.21 -15.58
CA VAL A 40 -9.39 8.48 -14.43
C VAL A 40 -8.75 9.41 -13.40
N SER A 41 -7.42 9.52 -13.36
CA SER A 41 -6.68 10.23 -12.31
C SER A 41 -7.08 11.70 -12.17
N SER A 42 -7.17 12.44 -13.27
CA SER A 42 -7.57 13.86 -13.25
C SER A 42 -9.00 14.02 -12.76
N THR A 43 -9.91 13.18 -13.26
CA THR A 43 -11.33 13.17 -12.89
C THR A 43 -11.49 12.91 -11.39
N ILE A 44 -10.76 11.94 -10.83
CA ILE A 44 -10.80 11.65 -9.40
C ILE A 44 -10.31 12.86 -8.62
N LEU A 45 -9.12 13.42 -8.95
CA LEU A 45 -8.54 14.57 -8.26
C LEU A 45 -9.45 15.80 -8.25
N GLU A 46 -10.09 16.11 -9.37
CA GLU A 46 -11.01 17.25 -9.50
C GLU A 46 -12.28 17.09 -8.65
N GLN A 47 -12.69 15.85 -8.37
CA GLN A 47 -13.86 15.55 -7.56
C GLN A 47 -13.56 15.40 -6.07
N LEU A 48 -12.29 15.39 -5.66
CA LEU A 48 -11.93 15.42 -4.24
C LEU A 48 -12.24 16.79 -3.64
N THR A 49 -12.77 16.79 -2.41
CA THR A 49 -13.13 18.02 -1.68
C THR A 49 -12.66 17.89 -0.24
N ASP A 50 -12.64 19.01 0.47
CA ASP A 50 -12.37 19.05 1.91
C ASP A 50 -11.05 18.34 2.28
N GLU A 51 -11.07 17.43 3.23
CA GLU A 51 -9.88 16.71 3.70
C GLU A 51 -9.31 15.74 2.65
N ASP A 52 -10.14 15.23 1.74
CA ASP A 52 -9.71 14.31 0.69
C ASP A 52 -8.95 15.02 -0.43
N ALA A 53 -9.19 16.34 -0.61
CA ALA A 53 -8.43 17.17 -1.53
C ALA A 53 -7.02 17.53 -1.01
N LEU A 54 -6.67 17.12 0.22
CA LEU A 54 -5.36 17.34 0.81
C LEU A 54 -4.48 16.09 0.71
N CYS A 55 -3.17 16.31 0.73
CA CYS A 55 -2.21 15.22 0.81
C CYS A 55 -2.46 14.36 2.05
N CYS A 56 -2.63 13.04 1.85
CA CYS A 56 -2.90 12.08 2.91
C CYS A 56 -1.77 11.95 3.94
N VAL A 57 -0.57 12.44 3.62
CA VAL A 57 0.59 12.40 4.52
C VAL A 57 0.72 13.68 5.33
N CYS A 58 0.86 14.84 4.69
CA CYS A 58 1.10 16.09 5.41
C CYS A 58 -0.18 16.79 5.87
N LYS A 59 -1.34 16.44 5.30
CA LYS A 59 -2.66 17.01 5.62
C LYS A 59 -2.72 18.55 5.55
N ALA A 60 -1.82 19.17 4.78
CA ALA A 60 -1.67 20.62 4.70
C ALA A 60 -1.62 21.14 3.26
N ALA A 61 -0.87 20.47 2.38
CA ALA A 61 -0.80 20.83 0.98
C ALA A 61 -1.92 20.14 0.19
N PRO A 62 -2.48 20.80 -0.85
CA PRO A 62 -3.38 20.14 -1.79
C PRO A 62 -2.76 18.90 -2.43
N ALA A 63 -3.60 17.90 -2.70
CA ALA A 63 -3.23 16.75 -3.50
C ALA A 63 -3.03 17.21 -4.95
N THR A 64 -1.86 16.90 -5.50
CA THR A 64 -1.51 17.24 -6.90
C THR A 64 -1.50 16.02 -7.80
N ARG A 65 -1.50 14.82 -7.21
CA ARG A 65 -1.54 13.54 -7.91
C ARG A 65 -2.04 12.43 -7.00
N LEU A 66 -2.34 11.28 -7.60
CA LEU A 66 -2.70 10.06 -6.91
C LEU A 66 -1.56 9.04 -7.02
N ILE A 67 -1.38 8.24 -5.96
CA ILE A 67 -0.59 7.01 -6.01
C ILE A 67 -1.58 5.86 -6.06
N HIS A 68 -1.57 5.12 -7.15
CA HIS A 68 -2.51 4.02 -7.41
C HIS A 68 -1.96 2.69 -6.87
N HIS A 69 -2.86 1.88 -6.32
CA HIS A 69 -2.59 0.59 -5.70
C HIS A 69 -3.61 -0.43 -6.21
N THR A 70 -3.46 -0.80 -7.47
CA THR A 70 -4.46 -1.59 -8.19
C THR A 70 -4.39 -3.09 -7.89
N MET A 71 -5.56 -3.72 -7.79
CA MET A 71 -5.76 -5.16 -7.64
C MET A 71 -6.72 -5.67 -8.71
N LEU A 72 -6.36 -6.80 -9.34
CA LEU A 72 -7.16 -7.41 -10.40
C LEU A 72 -8.05 -8.53 -9.87
N PHE A 73 -9.35 -8.38 -10.08
CA PHE A 73 -10.33 -9.44 -9.86
C PHE A 73 -10.79 -9.97 -11.22
N ALA A 74 -9.99 -10.88 -11.79
CA ALA A 74 -10.24 -11.43 -13.12
C ALA A 74 -11.39 -12.45 -13.17
N GLU A 75 -11.61 -13.15 -12.06
CA GLU A 75 -12.57 -14.25 -11.97
C GLU A 75 -13.98 -13.79 -11.56
N THR A 76 -14.19 -12.48 -11.37
CA THR A 76 -15.51 -11.93 -11.04
C THR A 76 -16.25 -11.53 -12.30
N PHE A 77 -17.58 -11.44 -12.24
CA PHE A 77 -18.39 -10.98 -13.37
C PHE A 77 -19.24 -9.75 -12.98
N PRO A 78 -19.04 -8.58 -13.64
CA PRO A 78 -17.95 -8.32 -14.58
C PRO A 78 -16.57 -8.38 -13.88
N PRO A 79 -15.50 -8.65 -14.63
CA PRO A 79 -14.17 -8.59 -14.07
C PRO A 79 -13.86 -7.13 -13.70
N ARG A 80 -13.08 -6.92 -12.65
CA ARG A 80 -12.84 -5.56 -12.15
C ARG A 80 -11.41 -5.31 -11.72
N VAL A 81 -11.02 -4.05 -11.80
CA VAL A 81 -9.82 -3.51 -11.16
C VAL A 81 -10.30 -2.72 -9.96
N GLU A 82 -9.84 -3.11 -8.78
CA GLU A 82 -10.02 -2.32 -7.56
C GLU A 82 -8.78 -1.48 -7.34
N ASP A 83 -8.96 -0.18 -7.12
CA ASP A 83 -7.88 0.74 -6.83
C ASP A 83 -8.14 1.47 -5.50
N LEU A 84 -7.06 1.75 -4.79
CA LEU A 84 -7.06 2.52 -3.55
C LEU A 84 -6.17 3.75 -3.70
N PRO A 85 -6.56 4.74 -4.54
CA PRO A 85 -5.71 5.88 -4.81
C PRO A 85 -5.41 6.69 -3.55
N GLN A 86 -4.14 7.04 -3.36
CA GLN A 86 -3.70 7.91 -2.27
C GLN A 86 -3.41 9.33 -2.79
N PRO A 87 -4.18 10.35 -2.36
CA PRO A 87 -3.91 11.73 -2.73
C PRO A 87 -2.63 12.24 -2.08
N VAL A 88 -1.66 12.68 -2.88
CA VAL A 88 -0.38 13.21 -2.39
C VAL A 88 -0.02 14.54 -3.03
N CYS A 89 0.71 15.36 -2.29
CA CYS A 89 1.30 16.58 -2.82
C CYS A 89 2.57 16.26 -3.64
N ASN A 90 3.22 17.30 -4.16
CA ASN A 90 4.42 17.17 -5.00
C ASN A 90 5.71 16.84 -4.23
N SER A 91 5.66 16.65 -2.90
CA SER A 91 6.85 16.30 -2.12
C SER A 91 7.21 14.83 -2.30
N ALA A 92 8.44 14.56 -2.77
CA ALA A 92 8.99 13.21 -2.84
C ALA A 92 8.92 12.46 -1.49
N ASN A 93 9.13 13.16 -0.37
CA ASN A 93 8.99 12.57 0.96
C ASN A 93 7.55 12.09 1.24
N CYS A 94 6.52 12.85 0.84
CA CYS A 94 5.13 12.45 1.06
C CYS A 94 4.79 11.24 0.19
N GLU A 95 5.34 11.14 -1.03
CA GLU A 95 5.18 9.95 -1.86
C GLU A 95 5.76 8.70 -1.21
N VAL A 96 7.00 8.78 -0.74
CA VAL A 96 7.68 7.64 -0.10
C VAL A 96 6.91 7.22 1.16
N VAL A 97 6.46 8.16 1.97
CA VAL A 97 5.68 7.86 3.18
C VAL A 97 4.32 7.26 2.84
N ALA A 98 3.60 7.77 1.83
CA ALA A 98 2.32 7.22 1.40
C ALA A 98 2.44 5.76 0.94
N LYS A 99 3.40 5.49 0.03
CA LYS A 99 3.74 4.12 -0.42
C LYS A 99 4.12 3.22 0.75
N SER A 100 4.96 3.70 1.66
CA SER A 100 5.40 2.92 2.82
C SER A 100 4.23 2.57 3.75
N ARG A 101 3.30 3.51 3.99
CA ARG A 101 2.10 3.28 4.80
C ARG A 101 1.20 2.22 4.17
N TYR A 102 0.93 2.33 2.87
CA TYR A 102 0.14 1.32 2.15
C TYR A 102 0.73 -0.09 2.31
N LEU A 103 2.06 -0.23 2.13
CA LEU A 103 2.73 -1.52 2.30
C LEU A 103 2.62 -2.06 3.73
N MET A 104 2.71 -1.19 4.75
CA MET A 104 2.55 -1.60 6.15
C MET A 104 1.11 -2.04 6.47
N ASP A 105 0.11 -1.35 5.91
CA ASP A 105 -1.30 -1.67 6.10
C ASP A 105 -1.65 -3.00 5.42
N MET A 106 -1.15 -3.24 4.21
CA MET A 106 -1.26 -4.53 3.53
C MET A 106 -0.61 -5.67 4.34
N GLU A 107 0.55 -5.41 4.92
CA GLU A 107 1.22 -6.40 5.76
C GLU A 107 0.45 -6.70 7.05
N ASP A 108 -0.16 -5.68 7.67
CA ASP A 108 -1.03 -5.88 8.83
C ASP A 108 -2.28 -6.67 8.46
N ALA A 109 -2.90 -6.38 7.30
CA ALA A 109 -4.04 -7.14 6.80
C ALA A 109 -3.70 -8.62 6.56
N THR A 110 -2.54 -8.92 5.94
CA THR A 110 -2.09 -10.31 5.76
C THR A 110 -1.82 -11.01 7.10
N THR A 111 -1.21 -10.30 8.05
CA THR A 111 -0.93 -10.83 9.40
C THR A 111 -2.23 -11.11 10.16
N ALA A 112 -3.24 -10.23 10.04
CA ALA A 112 -4.56 -10.41 10.63
C ALA A 112 -5.31 -11.62 10.06
N GLN A 113 -5.05 -11.99 8.79
CA GLN A 113 -5.54 -13.21 8.15
C GLN A 113 -4.73 -14.47 8.54
N GLY A 114 -3.78 -14.36 9.48
CA GLY A 114 -2.95 -15.49 9.92
C GLY A 114 -1.87 -15.89 8.92
N MET A 115 -1.64 -15.10 7.86
CA MET A 115 -0.52 -15.33 6.96
C MET A 115 0.79 -14.87 7.60
N PRO A 116 1.88 -15.63 7.46
CA PRO A 116 3.18 -15.22 7.96
C PRO A 116 3.69 -13.98 7.23
N SER A 117 4.18 -13.02 8.00
CA SER A 117 4.82 -11.81 7.46
C SER A 117 5.98 -12.21 6.54
N PRO A 118 6.17 -11.49 5.42
CA PRO A 118 7.34 -11.70 4.56
C PRO A 118 8.64 -11.50 5.33
N ASN A 119 8.64 -10.61 6.33
CA ASN A 119 9.81 -10.24 7.11
C ASN A 119 9.72 -10.80 8.54
N GLY A 120 10.69 -11.62 8.91
CA GLY A 120 10.84 -12.10 10.28
C GLY A 120 11.37 -11.02 11.22
N CYS A 121 11.70 -11.45 12.44
CA CYS A 121 12.42 -10.63 13.40
C CYS A 121 13.71 -10.05 12.77
N PHE A 122 13.92 -8.74 12.86
CA PHE A 122 15.08 -8.07 12.26
C PHE A 122 16.42 -8.51 12.88
N HIS A 123 16.37 -9.05 14.10
CA HIS A 123 17.56 -9.56 14.78
C HIS A 123 17.81 -11.05 14.56
N CYS A 124 16.79 -11.90 14.75
CA CYS A 124 16.95 -13.35 14.77
C CYS A 124 16.27 -14.08 13.60
N HIS A 125 15.63 -13.33 12.69
CA HIS A 125 14.96 -13.79 11.47
C HIS A 125 13.82 -14.81 11.65
N LYS A 126 13.47 -15.17 12.89
CA LYS A 126 12.30 -16.01 13.20
C LYS A 126 10.99 -15.31 12.83
N GLY A 127 10.01 -16.09 12.39
CA GLY A 127 8.68 -15.59 11.99
C GLY A 127 8.58 -15.12 10.53
N ALA A 128 9.66 -15.19 9.74
CA ALA A 128 9.58 -14.98 8.30
C ALA A 128 8.88 -16.17 7.59
N ARG A 129 8.32 -15.93 6.40
CA ARG A 129 7.87 -17.02 5.50
C ARG A 129 8.98 -18.06 5.34
N GLY A 130 8.69 -19.32 5.68
CA GLY A 130 9.62 -20.44 5.56
C GLY A 130 10.56 -20.67 6.75
N ALA A 131 10.56 -19.79 7.76
CA ALA A 131 11.24 -20.04 9.03
C ALA A 131 10.35 -20.82 10.00
N ALA A 132 10.94 -21.50 11.00
CA ALA A 132 10.19 -22.07 12.12
C ALA A 132 9.28 -20.97 12.71
N THR A 133 7.97 -21.20 12.65
CA THR A 133 6.97 -20.25 13.13
C THR A 133 7.19 -20.02 14.61
N THR A 134 7.51 -18.79 14.98
CA THR A 134 7.38 -18.37 16.37
C THR A 134 5.90 -18.23 16.66
N SER A 135 5.41 -18.89 17.72
CA SER A 135 4.05 -18.71 18.24
C SER A 135 3.77 -17.28 18.75
N VAL A 136 4.80 -16.44 18.80
CA VAL A 136 4.71 -15.07 19.30
C VAL A 136 4.61 -14.09 18.12
N PRO A 137 3.56 -13.26 18.07
CA PRO A 137 3.44 -12.20 17.07
C PRO A 137 4.57 -11.18 17.24
N LEU A 138 5.26 -10.86 16.15
CA LEU A 138 6.34 -9.88 16.15
C LEU A 138 5.80 -8.48 16.51
N GLN A 139 6.54 -7.77 17.36
CA GLN A 139 6.22 -6.41 17.78
C GLN A 139 7.01 -5.40 16.97
N ARG A 140 6.33 -4.38 16.45
CA ARG A 140 6.96 -3.27 15.71
C ARG A 140 7.69 -2.33 16.68
N CYS A 141 8.80 -1.77 16.22
CA CYS A 141 9.52 -0.71 16.91
C CYS A 141 8.56 0.45 17.23
N SER A 142 8.47 0.85 18.50
CA SER A 142 7.52 1.87 18.93
C SER A 142 7.74 3.24 18.28
N ARG A 143 8.97 3.53 17.82
CA ARG A 143 9.35 4.79 17.20
C ARG A 143 9.03 4.84 15.71
N CYS A 144 9.56 3.90 14.93
CA CYS A 144 9.42 3.92 13.48
C CYS A 144 8.24 3.10 12.95
N LYS A 145 7.72 2.17 13.76
CA LYS A 145 6.70 1.19 13.37
C LYS A 145 7.09 0.25 12.21
N VAL A 146 8.31 0.36 11.67
CA VAL A 146 8.79 -0.46 10.54
C VAL A 146 9.43 -1.77 11.00
N ALA A 147 10.52 -1.68 11.79
CA ALA A 147 11.29 -2.86 12.18
C ALA A 147 10.51 -3.71 13.18
N LYS A 148 10.59 -5.04 13.04
CA LYS A 148 9.85 -6.01 13.86
C LYS A 148 10.77 -6.90 14.69
N TYR A 149 10.34 -7.20 15.90
CA TYR A 149 11.11 -8.00 16.85
C TYR A 149 10.22 -9.01 17.57
N CYS A 150 10.71 -10.24 17.76
CA CYS A 150 9.99 -11.25 18.54
C CYS A 150 10.03 -10.98 20.05
N SER A 151 10.93 -10.09 20.50
CA SER A 151 11.09 -9.73 21.90
C SER A 151 11.85 -8.40 22.06
N VAL A 152 11.76 -7.81 23.25
CA VAL A 152 12.49 -6.57 23.61
C VAL A 152 14.00 -6.79 23.55
N GLU A 153 14.47 -8.01 23.86
CA GLU A 153 15.88 -8.39 23.78
C GLU A 153 16.39 -8.35 22.34
N CYS A 154 15.60 -8.86 21.39
CA CYS A 154 15.93 -8.77 19.96
C CYS A 154 15.99 -7.32 19.48
N GLN A 155 15.05 -6.47 19.92
CA GLN A 155 15.10 -5.04 19.60
C GLN A 155 16.37 -4.37 20.16
N LYS A 156 16.71 -4.65 21.42
CA LYS A 156 17.92 -4.09 22.06
C LYS A 156 19.20 -4.56 21.39
N ALA A 157 19.25 -5.82 20.97
CA ALA A 157 20.41 -6.39 20.30
C ALA A 157 20.63 -5.76 18.90
N ASP A 158 19.55 -5.55 18.15
CA ASP A 158 19.60 -4.88 16.85
C ASP A 158 19.76 -3.35 16.95
N TRP A 159 19.46 -2.74 18.10
CA TRP A 159 19.42 -1.28 18.28
C TRP A 159 20.69 -0.55 17.81
N LYS A 160 21.86 -1.18 17.93
CA LYS A 160 23.14 -0.59 17.48
C LYS A 160 23.13 -0.26 15.97
N VAL A 161 22.47 -1.09 15.18
CA VAL A 161 22.31 -0.94 13.73
C VAL A 161 21.02 -0.16 13.45
N HIS A 162 19.89 -0.59 14.02
CA HIS A 162 18.58 0.00 13.75
C HIS A 162 18.51 1.50 14.05
N LYS A 163 19.15 1.99 15.13
CA LYS A 163 19.09 3.40 15.51
C LYS A 163 19.54 4.36 14.42
N GLN A 164 20.40 3.92 13.50
CA GLN A 164 20.95 4.73 12.42
C GLN A 164 19.91 4.99 11.32
N VAL A 165 18.91 4.10 11.20
CA VAL A 165 17.85 4.17 10.20
C VAL A 165 16.46 4.36 10.82
N CYS A 166 16.38 4.54 12.15
CA CYS A 166 15.12 4.63 12.89
C CYS A 166 14.53 6.07 12.85
N THR A 167 13.69 6.34 11.85
CA THR A 167 12.89 7.58 11.74
C THR A 167 11.55 7.45 12.45
N PRO A 168 11.02 8.50 13.10
CA PRO A 168 9.63 8.49 13.59
C PRO A 168 8.65 8.18 12.45
N GLY A 169 7.67 7.29 12.71
CA GLY A 169 6.59 6.95 11.77
C GLY A 169 5.44 7.96 11.76
#